data_AF-A0A1V4BZG0-F1
#
_entry.id   AF-A0A1V4BZG0-F1
#
_cell.length_a   1.000
_cell.length_b   1.000
_cell.length_c   1.000
_cell.angle_alpha   90.00
_cell.angle_beta   90.00
_cell.angle_gamma   90.00
#
_symmetry.space_group_name_H-M   'P 1'
#
loop_
_entity.id
_entity.type
_entity.pdbx_description
1 polymer ?
#
loop_
_entity_poly.entity_id
_entity_poly.type
_entity_poly.pdbx_seq_one_letter_code
_entity_poly.pdbx_strand_id
1 'polypeptide(L)'
;MLSQVSRSLETISQKQVQINLATATSILARLALNRETIKKILRSDIMRESVIYQDILEEGALTAKLNSIPRLSVLGLSVEQIAQALDLEIEQVPQVIERQN
;
A
#
# COMPACT_ATOMS: atom_id res chain seq x y z
N MET A 1 15.51 18.98 5.50
CA MET A 1 16.38 17.85 5.09
C MET A 1 15.67 16.88 4.14
N LEU A 2 14.57 16.21 4.51
CA LEU A 2 13.87 15.30 3.58
C LEU A 2 13.29 15.99 2.33
N SER A 3 12.75 17.21 2.46
CA SER A 3 12.29 18.03 1.33
C SER A 3 13.42 18.50 0.40
N GLN A 4 14.64 18.67 0.92
CA GLN A 4 15.82 18.99 0.11
C GLN A 4 16.32 17.76 -0.65
N VAL A 5 16.29 16.59 -0.03
CA VAL A 5 16.59 15.31 -0.71
C VAL A 5 15.61 15.07 -1.85
N SER A 6 14.29 15.26 -1.63
CA SER A 6 13.27 15.09 -2.67
C SER A 6 13.49 16.01 -3.88
N ARG A 7 13.83 17.29 -3.66
CA ARG A 7 14.13 18.25 -4.74
C ARG A 7 15.41 17.93 -5.50
N SER A 8 16.44 17.39 -4.83
CA SER A 8 17.66 16.92 -5.48
C SER A 8 17.42 15.66 -6.33
N LEU A 9 16.42 14.85 -6.00
CA LEU A 9 16.02 13.69 -6.81
C LEU A 9 15.24 14.10 -8.07
N GLU A 10 14.45 15.17 -8.00
CA GLU A 10 13.70 15.75 -9.14
C GLU A 10 14.61 16.40 -10.19
N THR A 11 15.82 16.81 -9.82
CA THR A 11 16.81 17.41 -10.73
C THR A 11 17.61 16.37 -11.53
N ILE A 12 17.43 15.08 -11.25
CA ILE A 12 18.09 13.99 -11.98
C ILE A 12 17.27 13.69 -13.26
N SER A 13 17.69 14.26 -14.39
CA SER A 13 17.04 14.05 -15.70
C SER A 13 17.05 12.60 -16.20
N GLN A 14 17.95 11.75 -15.70
CA GLN A 14 18.05 10.36 -16.16
C GLN A 14 17.18 9.42 -15.33
N LYS A 15 16.06 8.98 -15.92
CA LYS A 15 15.12 8.01 -15.36
C LYS A 15 15.82 6.77 -14.76
N GLN A 16 16.88 6.28 -15.41
CA GLN A 16 17.64 5.12 -14.93
C GLN A 16 18.38 5.40 -13.60
N VAL A 17 18.98 6.58 -13.46
CA VAL A 17 19.67 6.97 -12.22
C VAL A 17 18.67 7.16 -11.08
N GLN A 18 17.49 7.73 -11.38
CA GLN A 18 16.40 7.91 -10.41
C GLN A 18 15.86 6.57 -9.89
N ILE A 19 15.63 5.59 -10.80
CA ILE A 19 15.20 4.24 -10.46
C ILE A 19 16.27 3.52 -9.61
N ASN A 20 17.53 3.60 -10.03
CA ASN A 20 18.63 2.97 -9.30
C ASN A 20 18.75 3.55 -7.89
N LEU A 21 18.59 4.87 -7.73
CA LEU A 21 18.69 5.55 -6.44
C LEU A 21 17.49 5.26 -5.54
N ALA A 22 16.26 5.25 -6.07
CA ALA A 22 15.07 4.85 -5.33
C ALA A 22 15.17 3.39 -4.85
N THR A 23 15.66 2.50 -5.69
CA THR A 23 15.87 1.08 -5.37
C THR A 23 16.94 0.92 -4.29
N ALA A 24 18.09 1.57 -4.46
CA ALA A 24 19.17 1.54 -3.47
C ALA A 24 18.73 2.13 -2.12
N THR A 25 17.98 3.23 -2.13
CA THR A 25 17.40 3.85 -0.93
C THR A 25 16.40 2.91 -0.26
N SER A 26 15.56 2.22 -1.02
CA SER A 26 14.60 1.25 -0.48
C SER A 26 15.30 0.04 0.15
N ILE A 27 16.36 -0.47 -0.49
CA ILE A 27 17.19 -1.56 0.05
C ILE A 27 17.90 -1.10 1.34
N LEU A 28 18.54 0.07 1.32
CA LEU A 28 19.24 0.63 2.48
C LEU A 28 18.28 0.94 3.62
N ALA A 29 17.10 1.51 3.34
CA ALA A 29 16.06 1.73 4.33
C ALA A 29 15.61 0.41 4.96
N ARG A 30 15.43 -0.65 4.16
CA ARG A 30 15.08 -1.98 4.67
C ARG A 30 16.20 -2.61 5.51
N LEU A 31 17.48 -2.33 5.20
CA LEU A 31 18.63 -2.83 5.94
C LEU A 31 18.92 -2.03 7.23
N ALA A 32 18.81 -0.71 7.16
CA ALA A 32 19.12 0.20 8.26
C ALA A 32 17.96 0.38 9.23
N LEU A 33 16.72 0.36 8.73
CA LEU A 33 15.50 0.46 9.54
C LEU A 33 14.98 -0.96 9.80
N ASN A 34 15.36 -1.52 10.94
CA ASN A 34 14.79 -2.78 11.38
C ASN A 34 13.27 -2.63 11.62
N ARG A 35 12.54 -3.76 11.60
CA ARG A 35 11.08 -3.79 11.72
C ARG A 35 10.57 -3.12 13.00
N GLU A 36 11.35 -3.15 14.09
CA GLU A 36 10.95 -2.49 15.34
C GLU A 36 11.06 -0.97 15.26
N THR A 37 12.15 -0.45 14.68
CA THR A 37 12.32 0.99 14.45
C THR A 37 11.23 1.54 13.56
N ILE A 38 10.91 0.85 12.45
CA ILE A 38 9.80 1.22 11.56
C ILE A 38 8.48 1.24 12.34
N LYS A 39 8.17 0.18 13.11
CA LYS A 39 6.95 0.12 13.92
C LYS A 39 6.88 1.23 14.96
N LYS A 40 7.98 1.60 15.62
CA LYS A 40 8.01 2.69 16.59
C LYS A 40 7.70 4.04 15.94
N ILE A 41 8.24 4.29 14.75
CA ILE A 41 7.96 5.50 13.98
C ILE A 41 6.50 5.53 13.54
N LEU A 42 6.01 4.47 12.88
CA LEU A 42 4.63 4.39 12.37
C LEU A 42 3.57 4.38 13.48
N ARG A 43 3.89 3.86 14.66
CA ARG A 43 2.99 3.86 15.83
C ARG A 43 3.12 5.11 16.69
N SER A 44 4.05 6.02 16.38
CA SER A 44 4.14 7.28 17.10
C SER A 44 2.85 8.08 16.89
N ASP A 45 2.42 8.79 17.92
CA ASP A 45 1.16 9.55 17.87
C ASP A 45 1.20 10.61 16.74
N ILE A 46 2.38 11.16 16.46
CA ILE A 46 2.63 12.08 15.34
C ILE A 46 2.31 11.45 13.98
N MET A 47 2.71 10.19 13.76
CA MET A 47 2.39 9.50 12.51
C MET A 47 0.93 9.10 12.44
N ARG A 48 0.31 8.72 13.56
CA ARG A 48 -1.12 8.39 13.59
C ARG A 48 -2.01 9.58 13.25
N GLU A 49 -1.59 10.80 13.56
CA GLU A 49 -2.31 12.02 13.17
C GLU A 49 -1.99 12.47 11.74
N SER A 50 -1.02 11.84 11.07
CA SER A 50 -0.65 12.18 9.69
C SER A 50 -1.72 11.70 8.71
N VAL A 51 -2.18 12.62 7.86
CA VAL A 51 -3.10 12.31 6.75
C VAL A 51 -2.51 11.21 5.85
N ILE A 52 -1.23 11.31 5.51
CA ILE A 52 -0.53 10.32 4.68
C ILE A 52 -0.54 8.93 5.32
N TYR A 53 -0.43 8.84 6.65
CA TYR A 53 -0.48 7.54 7.33
C TYR A 53 -1.89 6.94 7.33
N GLN A 54 -2.92 7.77 7.45
CA GLN A 54 -4.30 7.32 7.32
C GLN A 54 -4.58 6.84 5.89
N ASP A 55 -4.11 7.56 4.87
CA ASP A 55 -4.22 7.15 3.47
C ASP A 55 -3.58 5.76 3.25
N ILE A 56 -2.37 5.53 3.78
CA ILE A 56 -1.68 4.22 3.70
C ILE A 56 -2.47 3.12 4.42
N LEU A 57 -3.08 3.44 5.57
CA LEU A 57 -3.90 2.46 6.31
C LEU A 57 -5.17 2.10 5.55
N GLU A 58 -5.84 3.10 4.95
CA GLU A 58 -7.03 2.89 4.12
C GLU A 58 -6.70 2.08 2.86
N GLU A 59 -5.63 2.41 2.15
CA GLU A 59 -5.15 1.64 0.99
C GLU A 59 -4.82 0.19 1.37
N GLY A 60 -4.17 -0.01 2.53
CA GLY A 60 -3.87 -1.33 3.07
C GLY A 60 -5.13 -2.13 3.41
N ALA A 61 -6.13 -1.49 4.02
CA ALA A 61 -7.41 -2.13 4.36
C ALA A 61 -8.18 -2.52 3.10
N LEU A 62 -8.25 -1.63 2.11
CA LEU A 62 -8.87 -1.91 0.81
C LEU A 62 -8.17 -3.07 0.10
N THR A 63 -6.83 -3.05 0.05
CA THR A 63 -6.03 -4.12 -0.53
C THR A 63 -6.30 -5.46 0.15
N ALA A 64 -6.41 -5.49 1.48
CA ALA A 64 -6.75 -6.71 2.22
C ALA A 64 -8.16 -7.23 1.89
N LYS A 65 -9.17 -6.34 1.82
CA LYS A 65 -10.52 -6.69 1.40
C LYS A 65 -10.52 -7.32 0.00
N LEU A 66 -9.90 -6.66 -0.98
CA LEU A 66 -9.85 -7.15 -2.37
C LEU A 66 -9.15 -8.51 -2.48
N ASN A 67 -8.04 -8.71 -1.77
CA ASN A 67 -7.31 -9.98 -1.77
C ASN A 67 -8.08 -11.14 -1.12
N SER A 68 -9.11 -10.86 -0.32
CA SER A 68 -9.96 -11.90 0.28
C SER A 68 -11.08 -12.40 -0.65
N ILE A 69 -11.44 -11.62 -1.68
CA ILE A 69 -12.53 -11.91 -2.63
C ILE A 69 -12.41 -13.30 -3.27
N PRO A 70 -11.25 -13.72 -3.82
CA PRO A 70 -11.15 -15.02 -4.49
C PRO A 70 -11.45 -16.18 -3.54
N ARG A 71 -10.97 -16.10 -2.30
CA ARG A 71 -11.22 -17.13 -1.29
C ARG A 71 -12.69 -17.21 -0.91
N LEU A 72 -13.38 -16.06 -0.79
CA LEU A 72 -14.81 -16.03 -0.49
C LEU A 72 -15.65 -16.55 -1.66
N SER A 73 -15.25 -16.24 -2.90
CA SER A 73 -15.87 -16.77 -4.12
C SER A 73 -15.75 -18.30 -4.19
N VAL A 74 -14.56 -18.86 -3.91
CA VAL A 74 -14.34 -20.31 -3.82
C VAL A 74 -15.19 -20.99 -2.74
N LEU A 75 -15.52 -20.27 -1.66
CA LEU A 75 -16.42 -20.75 -0.61
C LEU A 75 -17.91 -20.69 -1.01
N GLY A 76 -18.22 -20.24 -2.23
CA GLY A 76 -19.58 -20.23 -2.79
C GLY A 76 -20.43 -19.03 -2.40
N LEU A 77 -19.83 -17.95 -1.87
CA LEU A 77 -20.56 -16.72 -1.59
C LEU A 77 -20.92 -15.99 -2.89
N SER A 78 -22.11 -15.37 -2.92
CA SER A 78 -22.52 -14.53 -4.06
C SER A 78 -21.74 -13.21 -4.09
N VAL A 79 -21.75 -12.55 -5.25
CA VAL A 79 -21.11 -11.24 -5.45
C VAL A 79 -21.64 -10.21 -4.45
N GLU A 80 -22.96 -10.19 -4.23
CA GLU A 80 -23.64 -9.29 -3.30
C GLU A 80 -23.26 -9.58 -1.85
N GLN A 81 -23.15 -10.87 -1.48
CA GLN A 81 -22.74 -11.27 -0.14
C GLN A 81 -21.29 -10.87 0.14
N ILE A 82 -20.39 -11.00 -0.84
CA ILE A 82 -18.99 -10.61 -0.73
C ILE A 82 -18.88 -9.08 -0.60
N ALA A 83 -19.58 -8.34 -1.45
CA ALA A 83 -19.59 -6.87 -1.41
C ALA A 83 -20.11 -6.36 -0.06
N GLN A 84 -21.22 -6.92 0.44
CA GLN A 84 -21.77 -6.57 1.74
C GLN A 84 -20.83 -6.95 2.89
N ALA A 85 -20.26 -8.15 2.90
CA ALA A 85 -19.39 -8.62 3.98
C ALA A 85 -18.08 -7.83 4.08
N LEU A 86 -17.58 -7.34 2.94
CA LEU A 86 -16.34 -6.58 2.87
C LEU A 86 -16.57 -5.06 2.86
N ASP A 87 -17.81 -4.59 2.86
CA ASP A 87 -18.14 -3.17 2.72
C ASP A 87 -17.42 -2.58 1.49
N LEU A 88 -17.74 -3.16 0.33
CA LEU A 88 -17.24 -2.80 -0.99
C LEU A 88 -18.41 -2.47 -1.91
N GLU A 89 -18.15 -1.69 -2.96
CA GLU A 89 -19.11 -1.54 -4.04
C GLU A 89 -19.25 -2.85 -4.81
N ILE A 90 -20.48 -3.18 -5.23
CA ILE A 90 -20.79 -4.45 -5.87
C ILE A 90 -19.96 -4.65 -7.14
N GLU A 91 -19.68 -3.57 -7.87
CA GLU A 91 -18.90 -3.53 -9.10
C GLU A 91 -17.41 -3.86 -8.88
N GLN A 92 -16.88 -3.68 -7.66
CA GLN A 92 -15.48 -3.96 -7.35
C GLN A 92 -15.18 -5.46 -7.27
N VAL A 93 -16.18 -6.26 -6.89
CA VAL A 93 -16.05 -7.71 -6.71
C VAL A 93 -15.79 -8.47 -8.03
N PRO A 94 -16.60 -8.32 -9.09
CA PRO A 94 -16.37 -9.02 -10.35
C PRO A 94 -15.05 -8.60 -11.02
N GLN A 95 -14.63 -7.34 -10.90
CA GLN A 95 -13.35 -6.88 -11.47
C GLN A 95 -12.14 -7.60 -10.88
N VAL A 96 -12.20 -8.05 -9.62
CA VAL A 96 -11.11 -8.83 -9.01
C VAL A 96 -11.14 -10.27 -9.48
N ILE A 97 -12.33 -10.85 -9.64
CA ILE A 97 -12.51 -12.23 -10.11
C ILE A 97 -12.08 -12.35 -11.58
N GLU A 98 -12.44 -11.37 -12.43
CA GLU A 98 -12.09 -11.36 -13.86
C GLU A 98 -10.59 -11.19 -14.11
N ARG A 99 -9.88 -10.42 -13.26
CA ARG A 99 -8.42 -10.26 -13.37
C ARG A 99 -7.62 -11.52 -13.04
N GLN A 100 -8.25 -12.55 -12.50
CA GLN A 100 -7.60 -13.81 -12.12
C GLN A 100 -7.89 -14.97 -13.09
N ASN A 101 -8.76 -14.75 -14.07
CA ASN A 101 -9.05 -15.68 -15.17
C ASN A 101 -8.24 -15.30 -16.42
#